data_AF-A0A7X7ZED3-F1
#
_entry.id   AF-A0A7X7ZED3-F1
#
_cell.length_a   1.000
_cell.length_b   1.000
_cell.length_c   1.000
_cell.angle_alpha   90.00
_cell.angle_beta   90.00
_cell.angle_gamma   90.00
#
_symmetry.space_group_name_H-M   'P 1'
#
loop_
_entity.id
_entity.type
_entity.pdbx_description
1 polymer ?
#
loop_
_entity_poly.entity_id
_entity_poly.type
_entity_poly.pdbx_seq_one_letter_code
_entity_poly.pdbx_strand_id
1 'polypeptide(L)'
;MFDNAQLDKMIIFALIGIVAILVVAVIALAVKRNIYYVDENGNEIKPNKKKPAVNGQPVHPAPQKMTPLQADPLPQNYDKAEPLEVKGSAVAGALVSVTINGNTSESEITAFPCLMGRETSSCNLVISEPAVSRRHAQIIKEDGNLYLEDVSEHNGTFINGIKLPPLGRARIHEGDQISLGRAEIVVQKLLY
;
A
#
# COMPACT_ATOMS: atom_id res chain seq x y z
N MET A 1 -12.12 -43.51 -36.81
CA MET A 1 -11.20 -44.03 -35.77
C MET A 1 -10.31 -42.87 -35.40
N PHE A 2 -10.62 -42.15 -34.32
CA PHE A 2 -9.82 -41.00 -33.90
C PHE A 2 -8.49 -41.51 -33.34
N ASP A 3 -7.38 -41.00 -33.85
CA ASP A 3 -6.04 -41.43 -33.46
C ASP A 3 -5.78 -41.01 -32.01
N ASN A 4 -5.44 -41.96 -31.13
CA ASN A 4 -5.25 -41.70 -29.70
C ASN A 4 -4.19 -40.61 -29.44
N ALA A 5 -3.21 -40.48 -30.35
CA ALA A 5 -2.18 -39.44 -30.31
C ALA A 5 -2.70 -38.00 -30.55
N GLN A 6 -3.82 -37.83 -31.26
CA GLN A 6 -4.48 -36.53 -31.42
C GLN A 6 -5.30 -36.18 -30.17
N LEU A 7 -5.95 -37.19 -29.57
CA LEU A 7 -6.74 -37.02 -28.35
C LEU A 7 -5.85 -36.62 -27.17
N ASP A 8 -4.70 -37.26 -26.99
CA ASP A 8 -3.74 -36.93 -25.92
C ASP A 8 -3.20 -35.50 -26.03
N LYS A 9 -2.87 -35.05 -27.25
CA LYS A 9 -2.42 -33.66 -27.48
C LYS A 9 -3.51 -32.66 -27.11
N MET A 10 -4.76 -32.91 -27.50
CA MET A 10 -5.89 -32.05 -27.14
C MET A 10 -6.12 -31.98 -25.63
N ILE A 11 -5.97 -33.10 -24.92
CA ILE A 11 -6.10 -33.16 -23.46
C ILE A 11 -4.97 -32.36 -22.79
N ILE A 12 -3.73 -32.52 -23.25
CA ILE A 12 -2.58 -31.79 -22.70
C ILE A 12 -2.76 -30.28 -22.88
N PHE A 13 -3.16 -29.81 -24.06
CA PHE A 13 -3.43 -28.38 -24.28
C PHE A 13 -4.57 -27.85 -23.41
N ALA A 14 -5.64 -28.63 -23.22
CA ALA A 14 -6.74 -28.25 -22.34
C ALA A 14 -6.29 -28.14 -20.87
N LEU A 15 -5.48 -29.07 -20.38
CA LEU A 15 -4.95 -29.04 -19.02
C LEU A 15 -4.00 -27.86 -18.80
N ILE A 16 -3.10 -27.58 -19.76
CA ILE A 16 -2.23 -26.40 -19.70
C ILE A 16 -3.05 -25.11 -19.65
N GLY A 17 -4.11 -25.02 -20.47
CA GLY A 17 -5.02 -23.87 -20.47
C GLY A 17 -5.72 -23.67 -19.12
N ILE A 18 -6.25 -24.74 -18.53
CA ILE A 18 -6.91 -24.69 -17.21
C ILE A 18 -5.92 -24.25 -16.12
N VAL A 19 -4.71 -24.83 -16.10
CA VAL A 19 -3.67 -24.45 -15.14
C VAL A 19 -3.28 -22.97 -15.29
N ALA A 20 -3.10 -22.49 -16.52
CA ALA A 20 -2.80 -21.08 -16.77
C ALA A 20 -3.91 -20.15 -16.26
N ILE A 21 -5.18 -20.49 -16.50
CA ILE A 21 -6.32 -19.73 -15.99
C ILE A 21 -6.36 -19.74 -14.46
N LEU A 22 -6.12 -20.89 -13.83
CA LEU A 22 -6.08 -20.99 -12.36
C LEU A 22 -4.95 -20.17 -11.76
N VAL A 23 -3.76 -20.18 -12.37
CA VAL A 23 -2.62 -19.37 -11.93
C VAL A 23 -2.96 -17.88 -12.01
N VAL A 24 -3.52 -17.43 -13.14
CA VAL A 24 -3.96 -16.03 -13.30
C VAL A 24 -5.04 -15.66 -12.28
N ALA A 25 -6.01 -16.55 -12.02
CA ALA A 25 -7.06 -16.31 -11.04
C ALA A 25 -6.53 -16.21 -9.61
N VAL A 26 -5.58 -17.07 -9.22
CA VAL A 26 -4.94 -17.03 -7.90
C VAL A 26 -4.15 -15.73 -7.74
N ILE A 27 -3.38 -15.33 -8.76
CA ILE A 27 -2.67 -14.04 -8.76
C ILE A 27 -3.67 -12.88 -8.60
N ALA A 28 -4.76 -12.89 -9.35
CA ALA A 28 -5.79 -11.85 -9.26
C ALA A 28 -6.48 -11.80 -7.87
N LEU A 29 -6.74 -12.95 -7.26
CA LEU A 29 -7.33 -13.04 -5.92
C LEU A 29 -6.36 -12.57 -4.82
N ALA A 30 -5.08 -12.88 -4.96
CA ALA A 30 -4.03 -12.40 -4.06
C ALA A 30 -3.89 -10.87 -4.12
N VAL A 31 -3.91 -10.29 -5.32
CA VAL A 31 -3.87 -8.83 -5.53
C VAL A 31 -5.08 -8.14 -4.90
N LYS A 32 -6.28 -8.72 -5.04
CA LYS A 32 -7.51 -8.12 -4.50
C LYS A 32 -7.60 -8.15 -2.98
N ARG A 33 -6.96 -9.12 -2.31
CA ARG A 33 -6.90 -9.19 -0.84
C ARG A 33 -5.91 -8.22 -0.22
N ASN A 34 -5.04 -7.54 -0.98
CA ASN A 34 -3.96 -6.73 -0.42
C ASN A 34 -4.21 -5.20 -0.38
N ILE A 35 -5.41 -4.76 -0.78
CA ILE A 35 -5.83 -3.35 -0.71
C ILE A 35 -6.86 -3.22 0.41
N TYR A 36 -6.41 -2.84 1.61
CA TYR A 36 -7.26 -2.57 2.75
C TYR A 36 -7.48 -1.06 2.86
N TYR A 37 -8.76 -0.66 2.90
CA TYR A 37 -9.14 0.72 3.09
C TYR A 37 -9.48 0.88 4.57
N VAL A 38 -8.88 1.85 5.24
CA VAL A 38 -9.19 2.20 6.63
C VAL A 38 -9.52 3.67 6.71
N ASP A 39 -10.57 4.03 7.45
CA ASP A 39 -10.94 5.44 7.67
C ASP A 39 -10.00 6.13 8.68
N GLU A 40 -10.20 7.42 8.94
CA GLU A 40 -9.40 8.20 9.92
C GLU A 40 -9.42 7.60 11.34
N ASN A 41 -10.33 6.65 11.60
CA ASN A 41 -10.54 5.97 12.87
C ASN A 41 -10.05 4.50 12.84
N GLY A 42 -9.45 4.04 11.75
CA GLY A 42 -8.90 2.68 11.61
C GLY A 42 -9.88 1.58 11.21
N ASN A 43 -11.12 1.91 10.81
CA ASN A 43 -12.12 0.89 10.46
C ASN A 43 -12.06 0.50 8.98
N GLU A 44 -12.23 -0.80 8.69
CA GLU A 44 -12.24 -1.33 7.32
C GLU A 44 -13.40 -0.76 6.46
N ILE A 45 -13.07 -0.03 5.40
CA ILE A 45 -14.03 0.52 4.45
C ILE A 45 -14.27 -0.49 3.32
N LYS A 46 -15.45 -1.14 3.31
CA LYS A 46 -15.87 -1.97 2.16
C LYS A 46 -16.21 -1.06 0.98
N PRO A 47 -15.72 -1.32 -0.26
CA PRO A 47 -15.94 -0.44 -1.40
C PRO A 47 -17.42 -0.45 -1.79
N ASN A 48 -18.15 0.60 -1.41
CA ASN A 48 -19.52 0.78 -1.84
C ASN A 48 -19.54 1.31 -3.28
N LYS A 49 -20.00 0.47 -4.23
CA LYS A 49 -20.24 0.86 -5.62
C LYS A 49 -21.44 1.83 -5.68
N LYS A 50 -21.22 3.11 -5.41
CA LYS A 50 -22.13 4.20 -5.83
C LYS A 50 -21.39 5.55 -5.73
N LYS A 51 -20.94 6.07 -6.89
CA LYS A 51 -20.62 7.50 -7.03
C LYS A 51 -21.91 8.32 -6.87
N PRO A 52 -21.82 9.50 -6.26
CA PRO A 52 -22.39 10.68 -6.87
C PRO A 52 -21.29 11.66 -7.26
N ALA A 53 -21.40 12.19 -8.48
CA ALA A 53 -20.64 13.36 -8.89
C ALA A 53 -21.11 14.57 -8.06
N VAL A 54 -20.18 15.32 -7.47
CA VAL A 54 -20.45 16.65 -6.92
C VAL A 54 -19.40 17.60 -7.48
N ASN A 55 -19.87 18.49 -8.37
CA ASN A 55 -19.20 19.74 -8.70
C ASN A 55 -19.22 20.64 -7.46
N GLY A 56 -18.06 21.05 -6.97
CA GLY A 56 -17.96 22.04 -5.90
C GLY A 56 -16.56 22.67 -5.88
N GLN A 57 -16.51 24.00 -5.93
CA GLN A 57 -15.28 24.78 -5.73
C GLN A 57 -14.74 24.57 -4.30
N PRO A 58 -13.41 24.66 -4.07
CA PRO A 58 -12.84 24.52 -2.74
C PRO A 58 -13.28 25.70 -1.86
N VAL A 59 -14.07 25.41 -0.81
CA VAL A 59 -14.38 26.35 0.26
C VAL A 59 -13.41 26.05 1.40
N HIS A 60 -12.52 26.98 1.73
CA HIS A 60 -11.75 26.91 2.96
C HIS A 60 -12.70 27.06 4.15
N PRO A 61 -12.77 26.10 5.10
CA PRO A 61 -13.45 26.35 6.37
C PRO A 61 -12.60 27.30 7.22
N ALA A 62 -13.22 28.37 7.70
CA ALA A 62 -12.63 29.27 8.71
C ALA A 62 -12.29 28.49 10.00
N PRO A 63 -11.26 28.88 10.76
CA PRO A 63 -10.87 28.19 11.98
C PRO A 63 -12.02 28.19 13.00
N GLN A 64 -12.59 27.01 13.27
CA GLN A 64 -13.56 26.84 14.34
C GLN A 64 -12.84 26.85 15.68
N LYS A 65 -13.26 27.73 16.60
CA LYS A 65 -12.86 27.69 18.01
C LYS A 65 -13.34 26.36 18.60
N MET A 66 -12.41 25.54 19.08
CA MET A 66 -12.72 24.31 19.82
C MET A 66 -13.31 24.68 21.17
N THR A 67 -14.53 24.22 21.44
CA THR A 67 -15.09 24.14 22.80
C THR A 67 -14.45 22.93 23.50
N PRO A 68 -14.05 23.00 24.77
CA PRO A 68 -13.54 21.82 25.48
C PRO A 68 -14.65 20.77 25.58
N LEU A 69 -14.48 19.62 24.94
CA LEU A 69 -15.31 18.45 25.21
C LEU A 69 -14.93 17.93 26.61
N GLN A 70 -15.90 17.94 27.52
CA GLN A 70 -15.78 17.20 28.78
C GLN A 70 -15.67 15.72 28.46
N ALA A 71 -14.61 15.09 28.96
CA ALA A 71 -14.41 13.65 28.83
C ALA A 71 -15.43 12.90 29.70
N ASP A 72 -16.21 12.03 29.08
CA ASP A 72 -16.96 11.01 29.81
C ASP A 72 -15.97 10.05 30.51
N PRO A 73 -16.31 9.51 31.71
CA PRO A 73 -15.42 8.58 32.39
C PRO A 73 -15.23 7.31 31.56
N LEU A 74 -13.98 6.90 31.37
CA LEU A 74 -13.62 5.63 30.73
C LEU A 74 -14.32 4.45 31.44
N PRO A 75 -14.92 3.49 30.72
CA PRO A 75 -15.46 2.27 31.33
C PRO A 75 -14.33 1.48 32.01
N GLN A 76 -14.49 1.20 33.30
CA GLN A 76 -13.47 0.65 34.22
C GLN A 76 -13.11 -0.84 34.02
N ASN A 77 -13.19 -1.38 32.80
CA ASN A 77 -12.85 -2.79 32.59
C ASN A 77 -12.19 -3.03 31.22
N TYR A 78 -10.99 -2.48 31.09
CA TYR A 78 -10.03 -2.74 30.00
C TYR A 78 -9.00 -3.81 30.38
N ASP A 79 -9.08 -4.39 31.58
CA ASP A 79 -8.07 -5.31 32.13
C ASP A 79 -8.21 -6.77 31.69
N LYS A 80 -9.02 -7.08 30.66
CA LYS A 80 -9.15 -8.47 30.19
C LYS A 80 -9.47 -8.67 28.71
N ALA A 81 -8.80 -7.95 27.83
CA ALA A 81 -8.48 -8.53 26.53
C ALA A 81 -7.12 -9.22 26.67
N GLU A 82 -7.12 -10.55 26.70
CA GLU A 82 -5.88 -11.33 26.50
C GLU A 82 -5.22 -10.82 25.22
N PRO A 83 -3.97 -10.32 25.26
CA PRO A 83 -3.24 -9.98 24.05
C PRO A 83 -3.17 -11.25 23.20
N LEU A 84 -3.81 -11.22 22.03
CA LEU A 84 -3.61 -12.26 21.04
C LEU A 84 -2.13 -12.20 20.66
N GLU A 85 -1.32 -13.12 21.18
CA GLU A 85 0.07 -13.30 20.78
C GLU A 85 0.11 -13.60 19.28
N VAL A 86 0.32 -12.56 18.47
CA VAL A 86 0.64 -12.73 17.06
C VAL A 86 2.07 -13.24 16.99
N LYS A 87 2.23 -14.56 16.91
CA LYS A 87 3.49 -15.21 16.56
C LYS A 87 3.92 -14.80 15.15
N GLY A 88 4.62 -13.67 15.06
CA GLY A 88 5.31 -13.17 13.89
C GLY A 88 6.19 -12.03 14.34
N SER A 89 7.50 -12.10 14.06
CA SER A 89 8.43 -11.03 14.42
C SER A 89 7.87 -9.70 13.89
N ALA A 90 7.79 -8.67 14.73
CA ALA A 90 7.28 -7.38 14.29
C ALA A 90 8.30 -6.74 13.35
N VAL A 91 7.89 -6.32 12.15
CA VAL A 91 8.80 -5.74 11.15
C VAL A 91 9.50 -4.52 11.74
N ALA A 92 10.81 -4.58 11.94
CA ALA A 92 11.65 -3.50 12.44
C ALA A 92 11.95 -2.43 11.37
N GLY A 93 11.94 -2.81 10.09
CA GLY A 93 12.37 -1.94 8.99
C GLY A 93 12.21 -2.55 7.60
N ALA A 94 12.73 -1.87 6.58
CA ALA A 94 12.85 -2.41 5.23
C ALA A 94 14.15 -1.97 4.56
N LEU A 95 14.79 -2.85 3.81
CA LEU A 95 15.83 -2.51 2.85
C LEU A 95 15.17 -2.26 1.49
N VAL A 96 15.42 -1.11 0.90
CA VAL A 96 14.85 -0.73 -0.40
C VAL A 96 15.95 -0.33 -1.38
N SER A 97 15.74 -0.62 -2.66
CA SER A 97 16.53 -0.04 -3.75
C SER A 97 15.73 1.01 -4.49
N VAL A 98 16.27 2.21 -4.62
CA VAL A 98 15.66 3.35 -5.29
C VAL A 98 16.37 3.58 -6.62
N THR A 99 15.62 3.52 -7.72
CA THR A 99 16.09 3.74 -9.08
C THR A 99 15.52 5.03 -9.64
N ILE A 100 16.39 5.94 -10.06
CA ILE A 100 16.03 7.23 -10.65
C ILE A 100 16.87 7.42 -11.92
N ASN A 101 16.21 7.54 -13.08
CA ASN A 101 16.87 7.73 -14.37
C ASN A 101 17.97 6.67 -14.67
N GLY A 102 17.75 5.42 -14.27
CA GLY A 102 18.70 4.31 -14.44
C GLY A 102 19.79 4.20 -13.36
N ASN A 103 19.91 5.18 -12.46
CA ASN A 103 20.81 5.10 -11.31
C ASN A 103 20.09 4.44 -10.15
N THR A 104 20.64 3.33 -9.64
CA THR A 104 20.10 2.60 -8.48
C THR A 104 20.93 2.89 -7.24
N SER A 105 20.26 3.15 -6.12
CA SER A 105 20.86 3.33 -4.80
C SER A 105 20.10 2.52 -3.77
N GLU A 106 20.78 2.00 -2.75
CA GLU A 106 20.14 1.27 -1.66
C GLU A 106 19.93 2.18 -0.45
N SER A 107 18.84 1.96 0.27
CA SER A 107 18.49 2.70 1.48
C SER A 107 17.81 1.78 2.49
N GLU A 108 18.14 1.97 3.77
CA GLU A 108 17.50 1.27 4.88
C GLU A 108 16.46 2.18 5.52
N ILE A 109 15.25 1.67 5.70
CA ILE A 109 14.13 2.36 6.32
C ILE A 109 13.90 1.76 7.71
N THR A 110 14.32 2.49 8.73
CA THR A 110 14.18 2.12 10.14
C THR A 110 13.46 3.18 10.98
N ALA A 111 13.26 4.38 10.42
CA ALA A 111 12.52 5.47 11.05
C ALA A 111 11.13 5.58 10.43
N PHE A 112 10.09 5.66 11.27
CA PHE A 112 8.70 5.76 10.85
C PHE A 112 8.00 6.97 11.49
N PRO A 113 7.16 7.72 10.77
CA PRO A 113 6.89 7.58 9.34
C PRO A 113 8.12 7.93 8.50
N CYS A 114 8.39 7.14 7.46
CA CYS A 114 9.44 7.45 6.48
C CYS A 114 8.80 8.22 5.33
N LEU A 115 8.96 9.54 5.34
CA LEU A 115 8.42 10.40 4.29
C LEU A 115 9.35 10.40 3.07
N MET A 116 8.77 10.20 1.90
CA MET A 116 9.44 10.12 0.62
C MET A 116 8.95 11.23 -0.30
N GLY A 117 9.88 11.90 -0.96
CA GLY A 117 9.54 12.98 -1.86
C GLY A 117 10.75 13.80 -2.28
N ARG A 118 10.49 14.85 -3.06
CA ARG A 118 11.55 15.70 -3.62
C ARG A 118 12.14 16.70 -2.62
N GLU A 119 11.42 16.99 -1.53
CA GLU A 119 11.83 18.01 -0.56
C GLU A 119 12.89 17.49 0.43
N THR A 120 14.09 18.07 0.39
CA THR A 120 15.23 17.66 1.23
C THR A 120 15.08 18.03 2.70
N SER A 121 14.30 19.06 3.03
CA SER A 121 14.09 19.54 4.41
C SER A 121 13.18 18.65 5.23
N SER A 122 12.23 17.96 4.60
CA SER A 122 11.16 17.23 5.31
C SER A 122 11.16 15.72 5.06
N CYS A 123 11.76 15.25 3.96
CA CYS A 123 11.70 13.83 3.59
C CYS A 123 12.89 13.05 4.16
N ASN A 124 12.61 11.85 4.67
CA ASN A 124 13.62 10.88 5.08
C ASN A 124 14.30 10.26 3.85
N LEU A 125 13.52 9.98 2.81
CA LEU A 125 14.01 9.49 1.52
C LEU A 125 13.82 10.58 0.46
N VAL A 126 14.93 11.20 0.06
CA VAL A 126 14.90 12.28 -0.93
C VAL A 126 14.99 11.71 -2.33
N ILE A 127 13.95 11.96 -3.14
CA ILE A 127 13.85 11.50 -4.52
C ILE A 127 13.86 12.72 -5.44
N SER A 128 15.04 13.01 -5.98
CA SER A 128 15.30 14.16 -6.87
C SER A 128 14.77 13.93 -8.29
N GLU A 129 13.46 13.73 -8.42
CA GLU A 129 12.78 13.51 -9.71
C GLU A 129 11.65 14.54 -9.91
N PRO A 130 11.58 15.25 -11.05
CA PRO A 130 10.60 16.31 -11.28
C PRO A 130 9.11 15.94 -11.14
N ALA A 131 8.71 14.71 -11.49
CA ALA A 131 7.34 14.24 -11.36
C ALA A 131 7.01 13.76 -9.93
N VAL A 132 7.99 13.73 -9.03
CA VAL A 132 7.78 13.45 -7.61
C VAL A 132 7.40 14.74 -6.87
N SER A 133 6.35 14.64 -6.05
CA SER A 133 5.86 15.73 -5.22
C SER A 133 6.85 16.02 -4.09
N ARG A 134 6.81 17.24 -3.54
CA ARG A 134 7.69 17.64 -2.42
C ARG A 134 7.60 16.64 -1.27
N ARG A 135 6.38 16.35 -0.86
CA ARG A 135 5.96 15.25 0.00
C ARG A 135 5.06 14.38 -0.87
N HIS A 136 5.41 13.13 -1.13
CA HIS A 136 4.74 12.34 -2.15
C HIS A 136 4.11 11.07 -1.59
N ALA A 137 4.88 10.27 -0.87
CA ALA A 137 4.39 9.07 -0.23
C ALA A 137 5.08 8.90 1.12
N GLN A 138 4.47 8.15 2.03
CA GLN A 138 5.11 7.79 3.29
C GLN A 138 4.95 6.30 3.56
N ILE A 139 5.96 5.73 4.22
CA ILE A 139 5.87 4.39 4.80
C ILE A 139 5.61 4.54 6.29
N ILE A 140 4.53 3.93 6.76
CA ILE A 140 4.15 3.89 8.17
C ILE A 140 4.30 2.47 8.70
N LYS A 141 4.53 2.35 10.00
CA LYS A 141 4.55 1.08 10.72
C LYS A 141 3.36 1.01 11.67
N GLU A 142 2.55 -0.03 11.54
CA GLU A 142 1.33 -0.25 12.32
C GLU A 142 1.12 -1.76 12.52
N ASP A 143 0.75 -2.17 13.74
CA ASP A 143 0.51 -3.58 14.10
C ASP A 143 1.62 -4.56 13.65
N GLY A 144 2.88 -4.10 13.73
CA GLY A 144 4.06 -4.89 13.33
C GLY A 144 4.24 -5.03 11.81
N ASN A 145 3.48 -4.30 11.00
CA ASN A 145 3.54 -4.33 9.54
C ASN A 145 3.88 -2.95 8.96
N LEU A 146 4.36 -2.93 7.72
CA LEU A 146 4.61 -1.69 6.97
C LEU A 146 3.51 -1.43 5.96
N TYR A 147 3.09 -0.17 5.87
CA TYR A 147 2.09 0.29 4.92
C TYR A 147 2.60 1.50 4.14
N LEU A 148 2.26 1.56 2.86
CA LEU A 148 2.51 2.67 1.96
C LEU A 148 1.27 3.55 1.86
N GLU A 149 1.45 4.84 2.06
CA GLU A 149 0.39 5.86 1.95
C GLU A 149 0.77 6.92 0.91
N ASP A 150 -0.20 7.30 0.09
CA ASP A 150 -0.07 8.40 -0.87
C ASP A 150 -0.44 9.72 -0.18
N VAL A 151 0.52 10.65 -0.12
CA VAL A 151 0.33 12.02 0.42
C VAL A 151 0.55 13.08 -0.66
N SER A 152 0.59 12.66 -1.93
CA SER A 152 0.81 13.54 -3.06
C SER A 152 -0.46 14.31 -3.46
N GLU A 153 -0.26 15.51 -3.98
CA GLU A 153 -1.36 16.35 -4.49
C GLU A 153 -1.63 16.17 -6.00
N HIS A 154 -0.65 15.64 -6.75
CA HIS A 154 -0.64 15.70 -8.22
C HIS A 154 -0.52 14.32 -8.87
N ASN A 155 0.61 13.65 -8.66
CA ASN A 155 0.95 12.37 -9.27
C ASN A 155 0.81 11.31 -8.20
N GLY A 156 -0.15 10.40 -8.33
CA GLY A 156 -0.39 9.43 -7.27
C GLY A 156 0.70 8.37 -7.16
N THR A 157 0.62 7.59 -6.09
CA THR A 157 1.55 6.51 -5.78
C THR A 157 1.06 5.18 -6.35
N PHE A 158 1.96 4.36 -6.88
CA PHE A 158 1.63 3.05 -7.43
C PHE A 158 2.40 1.95 -6.71
N ILE A 159 1.78 0.78 -6.54
CA ILE A 159 2.43 -0.46 -6.08
C ILE A 159 2.16 -1.56 -7.10
N ASN A 160 3.20 -2.18 -7.62
CA ASN A 160 3.16 -3.19 -8.68
C ASN A 160 2.32 -2.74 -9.90
N GLY A 161 2.47 -1.46 -10.29
CA GLY A 161 1.73 -0.84 -11.39
C GLY A 161 0.27 -0.46 -11.08
N ILE A 162 -0.22 -0.70 -9.86
CA ILE A 162 -1.58 -0.38 -9.44
C ILE A 162 -1.57 0.90 -8.61
N LYS A 163 -2.37 1.88 -9.01
CA LYS A 163 -2.47 3.16 -8.29
C LYS A 163 -3.14 2.96 -6.93
N LEU A 164 -2.57 3.53 -5.89
CA LEU A 164 -3.23 3.66 -4.59
C LEU A 164 -4.49 4.52 -4.73
N PRO A 165 -5.58 4.13 -4.07
CA PRO A 165 -6.79 4.93 -4.04
C PRO A 165 -6.60 6.17 -3.14
N PRO A 166 -7.37 7.24 -3.36
CA PRO A 166 -7.34 8.42 -2.48
C PRO A 166 -7.61 8.01 -1.03
N LEU A 167 -6.79 8.50 -0.08
CA LEU A 167 -6.85 8.15 1.35
C LEU A 167 -6.64 6.66 1.66
N GLY A 168 -6.17 5.86 0.69
CA GLY A 168 -5.88 4.44 0.88
C GLY A 168 -4.44 4.21 1.31
N ARG A 169 -4.23 3.09 2.03
CA ARG A 169 -2.92 2.54 2.34
C ARG A 169 -2.79 1.13 1.78
N ALA A 170 -1.59 0.70 1.41
CA ALA A 170 -1.32 -0.67 0.95
C ALA A 170 -0.23 -1.31 1.81
N ARG A 171 -0.44 -2.56 2.23
CA ARG A 171 0.57 -3.30 2.99
C ARG A 171 1.73 -3.66 2.07
N ILE A 172 2.94 -3.37 2.55
CA ILE A 172 4.20 -3.59 1.84
C ILE A 172 4.72 -5.00 2.12
N HIS A 173 5.20 -5.66 1.06
CA HIS A 173 5.86 -6.97 1.11
C HIS A 173 7.21 -6.90 0.41
N GLU A 174 8.06 -7.89 0.69
CA GLU A 174 9.30 -8.10 -0.07
C GLU A 174 8.98 -8.34 -1.55
N GLY A 175 9.76 -7.72 -2.43
CA GLY A 175 9.57 -7.75 -3.88
C GLY A 175 8.60 -6.69 -4.43
N ASP A 176 7.88 -5.95 -3.59
CA ASP A 176 6.97 -4.91 -4.07
C ASP A 176 7.72 -3.80 -4.80
N GLN A 177 7.23 -3.43 -5.98
CA GLN A 177 7.74 -2.32 -6.78
C GLN A 177 6.81 -1.12 -6.62
N ILE A 178 7.31 -0.08 -5.96
CA ILE A 178 6.61 1.18 -5.72
C ILE A 178 7.07 2.20 -6.76
N SER A 179 6.13 2.89 -7.41
CA SER A 179 6.45 3.91 -8.41
C SER A 179 5.93 5.27 -7.97
N LEU A 180 6.84 6.25 -7.94
CA LEU A 180 6.58 7.66 -7.64
C LEU A 180 7.01 8.48 -8.86
N GLY A 181 6.07 8.90 -9.70
CA GLY A 181 6.44 9.55 -10.98
C GLY A 181 7.30 8.61 -11.84
N ARG A 182 8.57 8.99 -12.11
CA ARG A 182 9.56 8.16 -12.83
C ARG A 182 10.58 7.49 -11.92
N ALA A 183 10.44 7.63 -10.61
CA ALA A 183 11.26 6.91 -9.65
C ALA A 183 10.62 5.56 -9.34
N GLU A 184 11.46 4.52 -9.30
CA GLU A 184 11.06 3.18 -8.88
C GLU A 184 11.75 2.83 -7.57
N ILE A 185 11.01 2.23 -6.65
CA ILE A 185 11.52 1.76 -5.37
C ILE A 185 11.15 0.29 -5.27
N VAL A 186 12.12 -0.59 -5.07
CA VAL A 186 11.87 -2.02 -4.87
C VAL A 186 12.18 -2.38 -3.43
N VAL A 187 11.23 -3.05 -2.78
CA VAL A 187 11.39 -3.54 -1.42
C VAL A 187 12.21 -4.82 -1.48
N GLN A 188 13.49 -4.74 -1.14
CA GLN A 188 14.39 -5.89 -1.24
C GLN A 188 14.15 -6.88 -0.11
N LYS A 189 13.99 -6.37 1.11
CA LYS A 189 13.86 -7.19 2.31
C LYS A 189 13.12 -6.45 3.43
N LEU A 190 12.30 -7.17 4.18
CA LEU A 190 11.74 -6.70 5.45
C LEU A 190 12.67 -7.12 6.59
N LEU A 191 12.93 -6.19 7.51
CA LEU A 191 13.77 -6.41 8.68
C LEU A 191 12.84 -6.77 9.85
N TYR A 192 13.21 -7.77 10.64
CA TYR A 192 12.35 -8.41 11.64
C TYR A 192 13.03 -8.54 13.00
#